data_AF-A0A5C6C6J6-F1
#
_entry.id   AF-A0A5C6C6J6-F1
#
_cell.length_a   1.000
_cell.length_b   1.000
_cell.length_c   1.000
_cell.angle_alpha   90.00
_cell.angle_beta   90.00
_cell.angle_gamma   90.00
#
_symmetry.space_group_name_H-M   'P 1'
#
loop_
_entity.id
_entity.type
_entity.pdbx_description
1 polymer ?
#
loop_
_entity_poly.entity_id
_entity_poly.type
_entity_poly.pdbx_seq_one_letter_code
_entity_poly.pdbx_strand_id
1 'polypeptide(L)'
;MNSQRLEVCLSLRSRLSRRTAFTLVELLVVIAIIGVLVGLLLPAVQSAREAARRMQCSNNLKQIGLALHNYSSAYNEEIPSAGLPGIGYPNDHSPQARLLPFLEQANLQDLIDWSIQMGHPGSGSLPEELWPVAEYVVPTFQCPSMPGNPVTPFTMADGNTVNTSGASYAMIHGNGLDGVTHAGQAANGLCWVESRLRWRDILDGLSNTVAFAETTVGAGAESSGPTTLDPLEVDLRVWRASGSASNALDWLNTGSGTVTGWNGGKSTIWLRGSSPNGLVLALPLTPNSKIPDFQSRSGKAGASRSYHTGGVQLLYADGSVHFTTDSINKDTWHALLSRAGREVIEQP
;
A
#
# COMPACT_ATOMS: atom_id res chain seq x y z
N MET A 1 -67.48 -74.03 -15.40
CA MET A 1 -67.71 -73.20 -14.20
C MET A 1 -66.46 -73.22 -13.34
N ASN A 2 -66.06 -72.04 -12.87
CA ASN A 2 -65.08 -71.74 -11.83
C ASN A 2 -63.58 -72.02 -12.10
N SER A 3 -62.96 -70.99 -12.70
CA SER A 3 -61.78 -70.25 -12.22
C SER A 3 -60.87 -70.93 -11.18
N GLN A 4 -59.69 -71.37 -11.65
CA GLN A 4 -58.44 -71.42 -10.89
C GLN A 4 -57.27 -71.14 -11.84
N ARG A 5 -56.39 -70.19 -11.48
CA ARG A 5 -54.93 -70.12 -11.72
C ARG A 5 -54.42 -68.82 -11.03
N LEU A 6 -53.62 -68.85 -9.94
CA LEU A 6 -52.17 -69.11 -9.84
C LEU A 6 -51.39 -68.21 -10.83
N GLU A 7 -50.44 -67.32 -10.51
CA GLU A 7 -49.52 -67.00 -9.39
C GLU A 7 -49.24 -65.47 -9.48
N VAL A 8 -48.73 -64.73 -8.50
CA VAL A 8 -47.31 -64.67 -8.07
C VAL A 8 -47.23 -63.94 -6.73
N CYS A 9 -46.62 -64.61 -5.74
CA CYS A 9 -46.29 -64.06 -4.43
C CYS A 9 -44.89 -63.43 -4.49
N LEU A 10 -44.80 -62.11 -4.68
CA LEU A 10 -43.55 -61.35 -4.53
C LEU A 10 -43.39 -60.96 -3.06
N SER A 11 -42.57 -61.75 -2.35
CA SER A 11 -42.11 -61.47 -1.00
C SER A 11 -41.15 -60.27 -0.99
N LEU A 12 -41.66 -59.07 -0.72
CA LEU A 12 -40.84 -57.93 -0.32
C LEU A 12 -40.48 -58.09 1.17
N ARG A 13 -39.34 -58.75 1.45
CA ARG A 13 -38.70 -58.66 2.76
C ARG A 13 -38.13 -57.25 2.93
N SER A 14 -38.87 -56.36 3.60
CA SER A 14 -38.31 -55.12 4.12
C SER A 14 -37.30 -55.48 5.22
N ARG A 15 -36.00 -55.30 4.94
CA ARG A 15 -35.00 -55.29 6.00
C ARG A 15 -35.29 -54.06 6.85
N LEU A 16 -35.85 -54.25 8.04
CA LEU A 16 -35.92 -53.22 9.07
C LEU A 16 -34.48 -52.78 9.36
N SER A 17 -34.08 -51.65 8.76
CA SER A 17 -32.82 -51.00 9.09
C SER A 17 -32.89 -50.63 10.57
N ARG A 18 -32.12 -51.35 11.40
CA ARG A 18 -31.92 -51.01 12.81
C ARG A 18 -31.37 -49.59 12.83
N ARG A 19 -32.23 -48.60 13.14
CA ARG A 19 -31.77 -47.26 13.47
C ARG A 19 -30.99 -47.37 14.77
N THR A 20 -29.66 -47.30 14.67
CA THR A 20 -28.78 -47.16 15.82
C THR A 20 -29.12 -45.84 16.50
N ALA A 21 -29.70 -45.89 17.70
CA ALA A 21 -29.89 -44.70 18.52
C ALA A 21 -28.52 -44.20 18.97
N PHE A 22 -28.19 -42.94 18.66
CA PHE A 22 -26.95 -42.30 19.06
C PHE A 22 -27.06 -41.88 20.53
N THR A 23 -26.05 -42.19 21.35
CA THR A 23 -26.04 -41.77 22.76
C THR A 23 -25.58 -40.32 22.87
N LEU A 24 -26.07 -39.60 23.89
CA LEU A 24 -25.64 -38.22 24.18
C LEU A 24 -24.11 -38.12 24.37
N VAL A 25 -23.50 -39.15 24.95
CA VAL A 25 -22.06 -39.23 25.18
C VAL A 25 -21.28 -39.30 23.86
N GLU A 26 -21.71 -40.13 22.90
CA GLU A 26 -21.06 -40.22 21.59
C GLU A 26 -21.11 -38.89 20.84
N LEU A 27 -22.24 -38.16 20.91
CA LEU A 27 -22.35 -36.85 20.30
C LEU A 27 -21.40 -35.84 20.96
N LEU A 28 -21.32 -35.86 22.29
CA LEU A 28 -20.49 -34.95 23.06
C LEU A 28 -18.99 -35.17 22.80
N VAL A 29 -18.55 -36.42 22.65
CA VAL A 29 -17.16 -36.75 22.29
C VAL A 29 -16.82 -36.25 20.89
N VAL A 30 -17.71 -36.43 19.91
CA VAL A 30 -17.47 -35.97 18.53
C VAL A 30 -17.34 -34.45 18.47
N ILE A 31 -18.23 -33.70 19.11
CA ILE A 31 -18.12 -32.24 19.14
C ILE A 31 -16.88 -31.78 19.91
N ALA A 32 -16.45 -32.50 20.95
CA ALA A 32 -15.22 -32.20 21.67
C ALA A 32 -13.98 -32.40 20.78
N ILE A 33 -13.91 -33.49 20.01
CA ILE A 33 -12.81 -33.75 19.06
C ILE A 33 -12.80 -32.70 17.95
N ILE A 34 -13.95 -32.39 17.34
CA ILE A 34 -14.05 -31.35 16.31
C ILE A 34 -13.65 -29.99 16.89
N GLY A 35 -14.10 -29.67 18.10
CA GLY A 35 -13.73 -28.44 18.80
C GLY A 35 -12.22 -28.31 19.03
N VAL A 36 -11.55 -29.38 19.45
CA VAL A 36 -10.10 -29.41 19.61
C VAL A 36 -9.39 -29.27 18.26
N LEU A 37 -9.81 -30.02 17.23
CA LEU A 37 -9.22 -29.94 15.91
C LEU A 37 -9.36 -28.54 15.30
N VAL A 38 -10.56 -27.95 15.34
CA VAL A 38 -10.79 -26.58 14.85
C VAL A 38 -10.01 -25.56 15.67
N GLY A 39 -9.94 -25.73 16.99
CA GLY A 39 -9.17 -24.87 17.89
C GLY A 39 -7.67 -24.85 17.57
N LEU A 40 -7.10 -25.99 17.15
CA LEU A 40 -5.69 -26.08 16.75
C LEU A 40 -5.46 -25.67 15.29
N LEU A 41 -6.42 -25.91 14.39
CA LEU A 41 -6.29 -25.64 12.96
C LEU A 41 -6.55 -24.17 12.59
N LEU A 42 -7.46 -23.48 13.28
CA LEU A 42 -7.82 -22.10 12.92
C LEU A 42 -6.63 -21.13 13.02
N PRO A 43 -5.83 -21.10 14.12
CA PRO A 43 -4.65 -20.24 14.19
C PRO A 43 -3.62 -20.58 13.10
N ALA A 44 -3.42 -21.88 12.85
CA ALA A 44 -2.48 -22.35 11.84
C ALA A 44 -2.89 -21.89 10.43
N VAL A 45 -4.17 -22.05 10.05
CA VAL A 45 -4.68 -21.61 8.74
C VAL A 45 -4.54 -20.09 8.57
N GLN A 46 -4.79 -19.30 9.61
CA GLN A 46 -4.63 -17.85 9.50
C GLN A 46 -3.17 -17.43 9.34
N SER A 47 -2.26 -18.07 10.09
CA SER A 47 -0.82 -17.83 9.94
C SER A 47 -0.32 -18.17 8.53
N ALA A 48 -0.77 -19.30 7.97
CA ALA A 48 -0.42 -19.72 6.63
C ALA A 48 -0.98 -18.76 5.56
N ARG A 49 -2.21 -18.28 5.74
CA ARG A 49 -2.81 -17.27 4.84
C ARG A 49 -2.04 -15.96 4.86
N GLU A 50 -1.63 -15.48 6.02
CA GLU A 50 -0.86 -14.25 6.12
C GLU A 50 0.54 -14.40 5.52
N ALA A 51 1.21 -15.54 5.74
CA ALA A 51 2.47 -15.84 5.08
C ALA A 51 2.32 -15.83 3.54
N ALA A 52 1.24 -16.41 3.01
CA ALA A 52 0.95 -16.38 1.57
C ALA A 52 0.72 -14.96 1.05
N ARG A 53 -0.05 -14.13 1.76
CA ARG A 53 -0.25 -12.72 1.39
C ARG A 53 1.05 -11.92 1.42
N ARG A 54 1.90 -12.14 2.42
CA ARG A 54 3.22 -11.50 2.50
C ARG A 54 4.14 -11.91 1.35
N MET A 55 4.13 -13.18 0.95
CA MET A 55 4.83 -13.64 -0.24
C MET A 55 4.31 -12.96 -1.52
N GLN A 56 2.99 -12.77 -1.63
CA GLN A 56 2.39 -12.01 -2.73
C GLN A 56 2.83 -10.55 -2.72
N CYS A 57 2.85 -9.87 -1.57
CA CYS A 57 3.33 -8.48 -1.49
C CYS A 57 4.81 -8.35 -1.85
N SER A 58 5.68 -9.30 -1.47
CA SER A 58 7.07 -9.33 -1.97
C SER A 58 7.15 -9.57 -3.48
N ASN A 59 6.30 -10.44 -4.04
CA ASN A 59 6.29 -10.70 -5.47
C ASN A 59 5.84 -9.46 -6.26
N ASN A 60 4.84 -8.72 -5.77
CA ASN A 60 4.42 -7.45 -6.36
C ASN A 60 5.57 -6.44 -6.39
N LEU A 61 6.29 -6.28 -5.28
CA LEU A 61 7.50 -5.43 -5.24
C LEU A 61 8.60 -5.93 -6.18
N LYS A 62 8.77 -7.25 -6.34
CA LYS A 62 9.70 -7.81 -7.34
C LYS A 62 9.30 -7.46 -8.76
N GLN A 63 8.01 -7.49 -9.10
CA GLN A 63 7.53 -7.04 -10.41
C GLN A 63 7.76 -5.54 -10.61
N ILE A 64 7.52 -4.72 -9.59
CA ILE A 64 7.83 -3.28 -9.61
C ILE A 64 9.34 -3.05 -9.80
N GLY A 65 10.19 -3.82 -9.13
CA GLY A 65 11.65 -3.76 -9.28
C GLY A 65 12.10 -4.11 -10.70
N LEU A 66 11.56 -5.20 -11.26
CA LEU A 66 11.83 -5.57 -12.65
C LEU A 66 11.37 -4.47 -13.63
N ALA A 67 10.18 -3.92 -13.42
CA ALA A 67 9.66 -2.82 -14.20
C ALA A 67 10.53 -1.56 -14.10
N LEU A 68 11.05 -1.26 -12.90
CA LEU A 68 11.96 -0.14 -12.66
C LEU A 68 13.27 -0.29 -13.42
N HIS A 69 13.87 -1.48 -13.43
CA HIS A 69 15.09 -1.74 -14.21
C HIS A 69 14.83 -1.70 -15.72
N ASN A 70 13.70 -2.25 -16.19
CA ASN A 70 13.33 -2.20 -17.60
C ASN A 70 13.07 -0.75 -18.07
N TYR A 71 12.36 0.04 -17.25
CA TYR A 71 12.18 1.48 -17.47
C TYR A 71 13.54 2.15 -17.59
N SER A 72 14.42 1.95 -16.61
CA SER A 72 15.72 2.60 -16.60
C SER A 72 16.57 2.20 -17.81
N SER A 73 16.54 0.94 -18.22
CA SER A 73 17.21 0.48 -19.44
C SER A 73 16.64 1.12 -20.71
N ALA A 74 15.33 1.38 -20.77
CA ALA A 74 14.69 2.01 -21.92
C ALA A 74 14.91 3.53 -21.98
N TYR A 75 15.11 4.17 -20.82
CA TYR A 75 15.21 5.63 -20.67
C TYR A 75 16.60 6.10 -20.21
N ASN A 76 17.67 5.60 -20.84
CA ASN A 76 19.05 6.08 -20.65
C ASN A 76 19.54 6.06 -19.19
N GLU A 77 19.24 4.97 -18.50
CA GLU A 77 19.53 4.72 -17.08
C GLU A 77 18.82 5.67 -16.12
N GLU A 78 17.82 6.43 -16.56
CA GLU A 78 17.07 7.34 -15.71
C GLU A 78 16.07 6.60 -14.83
N ILE A 79 15.92 7.10 -13.60
CA ILE A 79 14.96 6.65 -12.61
C ILE A 79 13.69 7.51 -12.78
N PRO A 80 12.48 6.92 -12.76
CA PRO A 80 11.25 7.66 -13.00
C PRO A 80 11.03 8.75 -11.94
N SER A 81 10.71 9.96 -12.41
CA SER A 81 10.42 11.11 -11.58
C SER A 81 8.97 11.12 -11.08
N ALA A 82 8.70 11.94 -10.06
CA ALA A 82 7.35 12.20 -9.54
C ALA A 82 6.54 13.19 -10.39
N GLY A 83 6.82 13.24 -11.70
CA GLY A 83 6.21 14.19 -12.64
C GLY A 83 7.20 15.21 -13.19
N LEU A 84 6.64 16.22 -13.86
CA LEU A 84 7.37 17.30 -14.53
C LEU A 84 6.92 18.66 -13.97
N PRO A 85 7.67 19.75 -14.25
CA PRO A 85 7.19 21.10 -13.99
C PRO A 85 5.83 21.32 -14.67
N GLY A 86 4.97 22.11 -14.03
CA GLY A 86 3.62 22.42 -14.52
C GLY A 86 3.21 23.85 -14.17
N ILE A 87 2.05 24.28 -14.67
CA ILE A 87 1.54 25.64 -14.48
C ILE A 87 0.83 25.72 -13.12
N GLY A 88 1.37 26.51 -12.18
CA GLY A 88 0.80 26.69 -10.83
C GLY A 88 0.98 25.50 -9.87
N TYR A 89 1.05 24.27 -10.38
CA TYR A 89 1.43 23.05 -9.65
C TYR A 89 2.17 22.09 -10.58
N PRO A 90 3.07 21.22 -10.07
CA PRO A 90 3.69 20.17 -10.86
C PRO A 90 2.68 19.34 -11.66
N ASN A 91 3.06 18.92 -12.87
CA ASN A 91 2.33 17.88 -13.59
C ASN A 91 2.73 16.52 -13.00
N ASP A 92 2.12 16.17 -11.88
CA ASP A 92 2.64 15.21 -10.91
C ASP A 92 2.28 13.75 -11.16
N HIS A 93 2.35 13.28 -12.41
CA HIS A 93 2.16 11.86 -12.70
C HIS A 93 3.15 11.01 -11.90
N SER A 94 2.64 9.99 -11.22
CA SER A 94 3.43 9.14 -10.33
C SER A 94 4.54 8.39 -11.09
N PRO A 95 5.65 8.03 -10.41
CA PRO A 95 6.64 7.15 -11.03
C PRO A 95 6.02 5.80 -11.39
N GLN A 96 5.05 5.31 -10.61
CA GLN A 96 4.27 4.10 -10.88
C GLN A 96 3.53 4.16 -12.22
N ALA A 97 2.95 5.31 -12.59
CA ALA A 97 2.32 5.49 -13.90
C ALA A 97 3.32 5.31 -15.05
N ARG A 98 4.58 5.71 -14.87
CA ARG A 98 5.63 5.50 -15.88
C ARG A 98 6.09 4.05 -16.01
N LEU A 99 5.79 3.21 -15.00
CA LEU A 99 6.16 1.79 -14.99
C LEU A 99 5.13 0.89 -15.68
N LEU A 100 3.92 1.38 -15.99
CA LEU A 100 2.83 0.58 -16.56
C LEU A 100 3.21 -0.24 -17.80
N PRO A 101 3.97 0.28 -18.79
CA PRO A 101 4.38 -0.52 -19.95
C PRO A 101 5.20 -1.75 -19.59
N PHE A 102 5.91 -1.70 -18.47
CA PHE A 102 6.80 -2.76 -17.99
C PHE A 102 6.11 -3.66 -16.94
N LEU A 103 4.82 -3.46 -16.71
CA LEU A 103 3.98 -4.20 -15.76
C LEU A 103 2.79 -4.90 -16.45
N GLU A 104 2.89 -5.13 -17.77
CA GLU A 104 1.78 -5.68 -18.59
C GLU A 104 0.53 -4.78 -18.55
N GLN A 105 0.70 -3.46 -18.39
CA GLN A 105 -0.37 -2.46 -18.36
C GLN A 105 -0.25 -1.44 -19.50
N ALA A 106 0.27 -1.85 -20.67
CA ALA A 106 0.43 -0.98 -21.83
C ALA A 106 -0.89 -0.35 -22.30
N ASN A 107 -1.99 -1.12 -22.29
CA ASN A 107 -3.31 -0.59 -22.67
C ASN A 107 -3.79 0.54 -21.72
N LEU A 108 -3.43 0.47 -20.43
CA LEU A 108 -3.77 1.53 -19.47
C LEU A 108 -2.87 2.76 -19.67
N GLN A 109 -1.58 2.54 -20.00
CA GLN A 109 -0.65 3.61 -20.34
C GLN A 109 -1.15 4.45 -21.52
N ASP A 110 -1.69 3.80 -22.57
CA ASP A 110 -2.16 4.47 -23.79
C ASP A 110 -3.36 5.40 -23.53
N LEU A 111 -4.07 5.22 -22.41
CA LEU A 111 -5.14 6.11 -21.97
C LEU A 111 -4.62 7.37 -21.25
N ILE A 112 -3.34 7.42 -20.90
CA ILE A 112 -2.73 8.57 -20.23
C ILE A 112 -2.20 9.53 -21.29
N ASP A 113 -2.91 10.64 -21.50
CA ASP A 113 -2.35 11.77 -22.23
C ASP A 113 -1.42 12.58 -21.31
N TRP A 114 -0.12 12.39 -21.50
CA TRP A 114 0.95 13.04 -20.72
C TRP A 114 1.04 14.55 -20.95
N SER A 115 0.37 15.09 -21.97
CA SER A 115 0.30 16.53 -22.23
C SER A 115 -0.74 17.23 -21.36
N ILE A 116 -1.69 16.48 -20.83
CA ILE A 116 -2.72 16.99 -19.92
C ILE A 116 -2.09 17.25 -18.55
N GLN A 117 -2.33 18.44 -18.01
CA GLN A 117 -1.84 18.79 -16.68
C GLN A 117 -2.78 18.25 -15.60
N MET A 118 -2.24 17.55 -14.61
CA MET A 118 -3.05 16.94 -13.55
C MET A 118 -3.87 17.94 -12.72
N GLY A 119 -3.49 19.22 -12.65
CA GLY A 119 -4.15 20.28 -11.87
C GLY A 119 -3.61 20.42 -10.44
N HIS A 120 -3.91 21.55 -9.78
CA HIS A 120 -3.49 21.79 -8.39
C HIS A 120 -4.44 21.08 -7.40
N PRO A 121 -3.98 20.18 -6.51
CA PRO A 121 -4.86 19.34 -5.69
C PRO A 121 -5.76 20.11 -4.71
N GLY A 122 -5.42 21.36 -4.37
CA GLY A 122 -6.24 22.22 -3.48
C GLY A 122 -7.03 23.32 -4.17
N SER A 123 -6.98 23.45 -5.50
CA SER A 123 -7.64 24.56 -6.21
C SER A 123 -8.00 24.30 -7.67
N GLY A 124 -7.60 23.16 -8.22
CA GLY A 124 -7.90 22.75 -9.58
C GLY A 124 -8.31 21.28 -9.63
N SER A 125 -8.92 20.91 -10.74
CA SER A 125 -9.53 19.60 -10.94
C SER A 125 -8.57 18.65 -11.64
N LEU A 126 -8.67 17.37 -11.32
CA LEU A 126 -8.11 16.28 -12.10
C LEU A 126 -8.94 16.27 -13.38
N PRO A 127 -8.30 16.42 -14.55
CA PRO A 127 -9.01 16.47 -15.81
C PRO A 127 -9.88 15.23 -16.01
N GLU A 128 -11.08 15.43 -16.56
CA GLU A 128 -12.09 14.40 -16.76
C GLU A 128 -11.58 13.23 -17.61
N GLU A 129 -10.70 13.55 -18.57
CA GLU A 129 -10.03 12.60 -19.45
C GLU A 129 -9.19 11.56 -18.68
N LEU A 130 -8.71 11.91 -17.49
CA LEU A 130 -7.88 11.04 -16.65
C LEU A 130 -8.67 10.26 -15.59
N TRP A 131 -9.99 10.49 -15.45
CA TRP A 131 -10.81 9.81 -14.44
C TRP A 131 -10.85 8.30 -14.61
N PRO A 132 -11.03 7.73 -15.82
CA PRO A 132 -11.03 6.28 -16.00
C PRO A 132 -9.71 5.63 -15.60
N VAL A 133 -8.59 6.33 -15.82
CA VAL A 133 -7.26 5.87 -15.41
C VAL A 133 -7.11 5.94 -13.89
N ALA A 134 -7.51 7.06 -13.28
CA ALA A 134 -7.39 7.26 -11.85
C ALA A 134 -8.24 6.26 -11.04
N GLU A 135 -9.39 5.83 -11.55
CA GLU A 135 -10.25 4.82 -10.92
C GLU A 135 -9.71 3.39 -11.08
N TYR A 136 -8.91 3.11 -12.12
CA TYR A 136 -8.46 1.76 -12.43
C TYR A 136 -7.56 1.18 -11.32
N VAL A 137 -7.90 -0.02 -10.84
CA VAL A 137 -7.11 -0.75 -9.84
C VAL A 137 -6.03 -1.57 -10.54
N VAL A 138 -4.78 -1.11 -10.47
CA VAL A 138 -3.63 -1.88 -10.96
C VAL A 138 -3.29 -3.00 -9.96
N PRO A 139 -3.46 -4.30 -10.29
CA PRO A 139 -3.31 -5.38 -9.31
C PRO A 139 -1.94 -5.45 -8.66
N THR A 140 -0.87 -5.19 -9.42
CA THR A 140 0.52 -5.18 -8.93
C THR A 140 0.78 -4.09 -7.90
N PHE A 141 -0.06 -3.05 -7.83
CA PHE A 141 0.06 -1.98 -6.84
C PHE A 141 -0.66 -2.27 -5.52
N GLN A 142 -1.41 -3.37 -5.44
CA GLN A 142 -2.20 -3.73 -4.25
C GLN A 142 -1.49 -4.78 -3.40
N CYS A 143 -1.33 -4.51 -2.10
CA CYS A 143 -0.93 -5.56 -1.17
C CYS A 143 -2.18 -6.33 -0.70
N PRO A 144 -2.29 -7.65 -0.90
CA PRO A 144 -3.46 -8.44 -0.47
C PRO A 144 -3.70 -8.46 1.05
N SER A 145 -2.74 -8.04 1.89
CA SER A 145 -2.96 -7.86 3.33
C SER A 145 -3.65 -6.54 3.67
N MET A 146 -3.77 -5.60 2.72
CA MET A 146 -4.52 -4.37 2.90
C MET A 146 -6.03 -4.66 2.86
N PRO A 147 -6.78 -4.37 3.93
CA PRO A 147 -8.23 -4.56 3.94
C PRO A 147 -8.94 -3.43 3.19
N GLY A 148 -10.17 -3.71 2.74
CA GLY A 148 -11.06 -2.71 2.17
C GLY A 148 -10.97 -2.57 0.65
N ASN A 149 -11.75 -1.64 0.12
CA ASN A 149 -11.76 -1.31 -1.31
C ASN A 149 -10.67 -0.28 -1.59
N PRO A 150 -9.72 -0.52 -2.52
CA PRO A 150 -8.73 0.47 -2.89
C PRO A 150 -9.32 1.67 -3.65
N VAL A 151 -10.55 1.57 -4.15
CA VAL A 151 -11.26 2.67 -4.81
C VAL A 151 -12.03 3.49 -3.78
N THR A 152 -11.76 4.79 -3.73
CA THR A 152 -12.38 5.75 -2.82
C THR A 152 -12.87 6.99 -3.57
N PRO A 153 -14.01 7.58 -3.19
CA PRO A 153 -14.44 8.85 -3.74
C PRO A 153 -13.49 9.97 -3.28
N PHE A 154 -13.29 10.95 -4.16
CA PHE A 154 -12.47 12.12 -3.93
C PHE A 154 -13.19 13.35 -4.48
N THR A 155 -13.55 14.29 -3.59
CA THR A 155 -14.18 15.56 -3.97
C THR A 155 -13.11 16.62 -4.16
N MET A 156 -13.12 17.21 -5.34
CA MET A 156 -12.14 18.20 -5.77
C MET A 156 -12.54 19.61 -5.32
N ALA A 157 -11.61 20.56 -5.45
CA ALA A 157 -11.86 21.95 -5.04
C ALA A 157 -12.98 22.67 -5.80
N ASP A 158 -13.33 22.18 -7.00
CA ASP A 158 -14.45 22.68 -7.82
C ASP A 158 -15.81 22.06 -7.45
N GLY A 159 -15.83 21.11 -6.51
CA GLY A 159 -17.03 20.39 -6.07
C GLY A 159 -17.34 19.10 -6.83
N ASN A 160 -16.57 18.75 -7.87
CA ASN A 160 -16.76 17.48 -8.57
C ASN A 160 -16.22 16.31 -7.74
N THR A 161 -16.95 15.20 -7.71
CA THR A 161 -16.50 13.96 -7.04
C THR A 161 -16.14 12.92 -8.09
N VAL A 162 -14.93 12.38 -7.97
CA VAL A 162 -14.41 11.30 -8.84
C VAL A 162 -13.97 10.11 -8.00
N ASN A 163 -14.11 8.91 -8.54
CA ASN A 163 -13.53 7.71 -7.93
C ASN A 163 -12.04 7.60 -8.26
N THR A 164 -11.23 7.30 -7.26
CA THR A 164 -9.79 7.13 -7.42
C THR A 164 -9.32 5.86 -6.71
N SER A 165 -8.37 5.14 -7.33
CA SER A 165 -7.75 3.97 -6.73
C SER A 165 -6.44 4.34 -6.04
N GLY A 166 -6.23 3.79 -4.85
CA GLY A 166 -4.97 3.89 -4.13
C GLY A 166 -3.96 2.80 -4.49
N ALA A 167 -2.77 2.88 -3.90
CA ALA A 167 -1.74 1.86 -4.00
C ALA A 167 -1.01 1.61 -2.67
N SER A 168 -0.50 0.40 -2.50
CA SER A 168 0.20 -0.07 -1.30
C SER A 168 1.73 0.02 -1.40
N TYR A 169 2.28 0.57 -2.49
CA TYR A 169 3.74 0.71 -2.66
C TYR A 169 4.09 2.11 -3.15
N ALA A 170 4.93 2.81 -2.39
CA ALA A 170 5.32 4.18 -2.66
C ALA A 170 6.81 4.27 -2.94
N MET A 171 7.19 5.15 -3.87
CA MET A 171 8.59 5.42 -4.16
C MET A 171 9.17 6.40 -3.14
N ILE A 172 10.44 6.22 -2.79
CA ILE A 172 11.08 6.98 -1.72
C ILE A 172 11.57 8.34 -2.22
N HIS A 173 11.01 9.40 -1.64
CA HIS A 173 11.47 10.78 -1.83
C HIS A 173 12.77 11.04 -1.09
N GLY A 174 12.88 10.50 0.13
CA GLY A 174 14.03 10.62 1.01
C GLY A 174 13.68 10.28 2.46
N ASN A 175 14.67 10.42 3.35
CA ASN A 175 14.47 10.24 4.78
C ASN A 175 13.79 11.46 5.45
N GLY A 176 13.69 12.60 4.76
CA GLY A 176 13.01 13.82 5.21
C GLY A 176 13.72 14.56 6.36
N LEU A 177 14.95 14.17 6.73
CA LEU A 177 15.73 14.82 7.78
C LEU A 177 16.29 16.19 7.37
N ASP A 178 16.34 16.45 6.06
CA ASP A 178 16.67 17.75 5.46
C ASP A 178 15.49 18.75 5.54
N GLY A 179 14.36 18.35 6.11
CA GLY A 179 13.13 19.14 6.19
C GLY A 179 12.32 19.14 4.89
N VAL A 180 12.76 18.44 3.85
CA VAL A 180 12.10 18.40 2.54
C VAL A 180 11.11 17.25 2.51
N THR A 181 9.82 17.58 2.59
CA THR A 181 8.72 16.60 2.65
C THR A 181 7.71 16.74 1.51
N HIS A 182 7.92 17.70 0.60
CA HIS A 182 7.12 17.89 -0.60
C HIS A 182 7.91 17.39 -1.81
N ALA A 183 7.38 16.36 -2.49
CA ALA A 183 8.06 15.76 -3.64
C ALA A 183 8.16 16.67 -4.88
N GLY A 184 7.63 17.89 -4.82
CA GLY A 184 7.94 18.94 -5.80
C GLY A 184 9.34 19.55 -5.65
N GLN A 185 10.08 19.19 -4.59
CA GLN A 185 11.43 19.67 -4.30
C GLN A 185 12.41 18.50 -4.28
N ALA A 186 13.66 18.75 -4.65
CA ALA A 186 14.72 17.76 -4.56
C ALA A 186 15.00 17.39 -3.10
N ALA A 187 15.12 16.09 -2.82
CA ALA A 187 15.50 15.55 -1.52
C ALA A 187 16.63 14.52 -1.68
N ASN A 188 16.97 13.81 -0.60
CA ASN A 188 18.09 12.87 -0.55
C ASN A 188 17.78 11.42 -0.97
N GLY A 189 16.52 11.07 -1.28
CA GLY A 189 16.13 9.75 -1.80
C GLY A 189 16.19 9.66 -3.33
N LEU A 190 15.24 8.96 -3.94
CA LEU A 190 15.28 8.56 -5.34
C LEU A 190 14.20 9.18 -6.24
N CYS A 191 13.20 9.88 -5.70
CA CYS A 191 12.10 10.39 -6.51
C CYS A 191 11.57 11.75 -6.07
N TRP A 192 11.58 12.71 -6.99
CA TRP A 192 10.89 14.00 -6.89
C TRP A 192 10.52 14.51 -8.30
N VAL A 193 9.75 15.59 -8.38
CA VAL A 193 9.36 16.24 -9.64
C VAL A 193 10.61 16.71 -10.39
N GLU A 194 10.68 16.41 -11.68
CA GLU A 194 11.83 16.74 -12.54
C GLU A 194 13.17 16.12 -12.09
N SER A 195 13.15 15.09 -11.23
CA SER A 195 14.36 14.31 -10.98
C SER A 195 14.87 13.67 -12.28
N ARG A 196 16.19 13.75 -12.49
CA ARG A 196 16.91 13.10 -13.60
C ARG A 196 18.01 12.20 -13.06
N LEU A 197 17.69 11.48 -11.98
CA LEU A 197 18.62 10.58 -11.33
C LEU A 197 18.88 9.38 -12.20
N ARG A 198 20.12 8.89 -12.14
CA ARG A 198 20.55 7.64 -12.76
C ARG A 198 21.12 6.70 -11.72
N TRP A 199 21.32 5.43 -12.07
CA TRP A 199 21.94 4.46 -11.16
C TRP A 199 23.29 4.93 -10.62
N ARG A 200 24.10 5.60 -11.44
CA ARG A 200 25.40 6.18 -11.03
C ARG A 200 25.30 7.27 -9.95
N ASP A 201 24.13 7.85 -9.74
CA ASP A 201 23.91 8.91 -8.75
C ASP A 201 23.55 8.32 -7.36
N ILE A 202 23.41 6.99 -7.25
CA ILE A 202 23.21 6.26 -5.99
C ILE A 202 24.59 5.84 -5.45
N LEU A 203 25.23 6.75 -4.72
CA LEU A 203 26.59 6.60 -4.22
C LEU A 203 26.71 5.60 -3.05
N ASP A 204 25.60 5.34 -2.35
CA ASP A 204 25.57 4.40 -1.22
C ASP A 204 25.47 2.93 -1.65
N GLY A 205 25.25 2.70 -2.96
CA GLY A 205 25.12 1.40 -3.58
C GLY A 205 23.66 0.96 -3.77
N LEU A 206 23.37 0.31 -4.90
CA LEU A 206 22.00 -0.09 -5.25
C LEU A 206 21.38 -1.06 -4.25
N SER A 207 22.19 -1.95 -3.66
CA SER A 207 21.76 -2.92 -2.64
C SER A 207 21.59 -2.31 -1.25
N ASN A 208 21.91 -1.02 -1.06
CA ASN A 208 21.83 -0.32 0.21
C ASN A 208 20.86 0.88 0.17
N THR A 209 20.21 1.12 -0.96
CA THR A 209 19.25 2.22 -1.11
C THR A 209 17.87 1.66 -1.47
N VAL A 210 16.87 2.04 -0.67
CA VAL A 210 15.48 1.65 -0.87
C VAL A 210 14.85 2.53 -1.95
N ALA A 211 14.28 1.88 -2.97
CA ALA A 211 13.55 2.53 -4.05
C ALA A 211 12.05 2.64 -3.75
N PHE A 212 11.43 1.56 -3.25
CA PHE A 212 10.03 1.54 -2.85
C PHE A 212 9.86 0.93 -1.47
N ALA A 213 8.86 1.43 -0.75
CA ALA A 213 8.42 0.84 0.51
C ALA A 213 6.93 0.57 0.49
N GLU A 214 6.49 -0.41 1.28
CA GLU A 214 5.08 -0.57 1.60
C GLU A 214 4.49 0.69 2.23
N THR A 215 3.29 1.01 1.79
CA THR A 215 2.40 1.99 2.37
C THR A 215 1.00 1.39 2.41
N THR A 216 0.07 2.13 2.98
CA THR A 216 -1.33 1.74 3.11
C THR A 216 -2.20 2.80 2.43
N VAL A 217 -3.30 2.35 1.83
CA VAL A 217 -4.32 3.25 1.29
C VAL A 217 -5.15 3.75 2.46
N GLY A 218 -5.34 5.06 2.52
CA GLY A 218 -6.11 5.70 3.57
C GLY A 218 -7.61 5.40 3.46
N ALA A 219 -8.37 5.84 4.46
CA ALA A 219 -9.81 5.63 4.52
C ALA A 219 -10.60 6.33 3.39
N GLY A 220 -9.97 7.18 2.57
CA GLY A 220 -10.60 8.06 1.60
C GLY A 220 -10.60 9.50 2.09
N ALA A 221 -10.39 10.46 1.19
CA ALA A 221 -10.32 11.88 1.54
C ALA A 221 -11.65 12.42 2.10
N GLU A 222 -12.76 11.86 1.65
CA GLU A 222 -14.13 12.23 2.03
C GLU A 222 -14.59 11.60 3.36
N SER A 223 -13.79 10.70 3.94
CA SER A 223 -14.19 9.97 5.13
C SER A 223 -14.10 10.85 6.36
N SER A 224 -15.16 10.86 7.19
CA SER A 224 -15.13 11.50 8.49
C SER A 224 -14.05 10.88 9.36
N GLY A 225 -13.00 11.65 9.66
CA GLY A 225 -11.91 11.22 10.54
C GLY A 225 -12.39 10.92 11.97
N PRO A 226 -11.57 10.21 12.76
CA PRO A 226 -11.81 10.04 14.19
C PRO A 226 -12.00 11.38 14.89
N THR A 227 -12.93 11.43 15.86
CA THR A 227 -13.16 12.63 16.66
C THR A 227 -12.13 12.81 17.77
N THR A 228 -11.49 11.72 18.19
CA THR A 228 -10.38 11.75 19.14
C THR A 228 -9.15 12.37 18.49
N LEU A 229 -8.42 13.16 19.24
CA LEU A 229 -7.12 13.71 18.83
C LEU A 229 -5.96 12.88 19.39
N ASP A 230 -6.24 11.86 20.21
CA ASP A 230 -5.24 10.95 20.76
C ASP A 230 -4.76 9.97 19.67
N PRO A 231 -3.48 10.03 19.25
CA PRO A 231 -2.92 9.09 18.29
C PRO A 231 -3.01 7.62 18.67
N LEU A 232 -3.08 7.31 19.97
CA LEU A 232 -3.14 5.93 20.46
C LEU A 232 -4.49 5.25 20.17
N GLU A 233 -5.53 6.04 19.92
CA GLU A 233 -6.89 5.57 19.64
C GLU A 233 -7.20 5.52 18.13
N VAL A 234 -6.24 5.90 17.28
CA VAL A 234 -6.44 6.04 15.84
C VAL A 234 -5.65 4.98 15.06
N ASP A 235 -6.27 4.39 14.05
CA ASP A 235 -5.56 3.53 13.10
C ASP A 235 -4.68 4.37 12.16
N LEU A 236 -3.41 4.54 12.56
CA LEU A 236 -2.40 5.31 11.82
C LEU A 236 -2.03 4.71 10.46
N ARG A 237 -2.47 3.48 10.15
CA ARG A 237 -2.34 2.91 8.81
C ARG A 237 -3.25 3.64 7.83
N VAL A 238 -4.47 3.99 8.22
CA VAL A 238 -5.42 4.62 7.28
C VAL A 238 -5.57 6.13 7.46
N TRP A 239 -5.17 6.67 8.61
CA TRP A 239 -5.27 8.10 8.92
C TRP A 239 -3.90 8.77 9.01
N ARG A 240 -3.84 10.02 8.57
CA ARG A 240 -2.71 10.95 8.74
C ARG A 240 -3.16 12.12 9.60
N ALA A 241 -2.33 12.57 10.53
CA ALA A 241 -2.62 13.75 11.34
C ALA A 241 -2.53 15.04 10.50
N SER A 242 -3.38 16.01 10.82
CA SER A 242 -3.30 17.40 10.36
C SER A 242 -3.24 18.34 11.56
N GLY A 243 -2.56 19.49 11.41
CA GLY A 243 -2.32 20.41 12.52
C GLY A 243 -1.51 21.64 12.12
N SER A 244 -1.09 22.40 13.13
CA SER A 244 -0.36 23.67 12.96
C SER A 244 1.14 23.51 12.66
N ALA A 245 1.69 22.29 12.74
CA ALA A 245 3.11 22.06 12.50
C ALA A 245 3.50 22.30 11.02
N SER A 246 4.70 22.85 10.83
CA SER A 246 5.22 23.20 9.50
C SER A 246 5.61 21.97 8.67
N ASN A 247 6.04 20.88 9.33
CA ASN A 247 6.25 19.54 8.76
C ASN A 247 6.34 18.48 9.87
N ALA A 248 6.41 17.19 9.52
CA ALA A 248 6.51 16.10 10.50
C ALA A 248 7.80 16.11 11.33
N LEU A 249 8.89 16.66 10.78
CA LEU A 249 10.20 16.74 11.44
C LEU A 249 10.20 17.79 12.56
N ASP A 250 9.51 18.91 12.36
CA ASP A 250 9.28 19.95 13.36
C ASP A 250 8.50 19.38 14.57
N TRP A 251 7.50 18.55 14.29
CA TRP A 251 6.74 17.84 15.33
C TRP A 251 7.59 16.80 16.07
N LEU A 252 8.40 16.04 15.33
CA LEU A 252 9.34 15.05 15.90
C LEU A 252 10.43 15.67 16.78
N ASN A 253 10.90 16.87 16.43
CA ASN A 253 12.01 17.53 17.11
C ASN A 253 11.57 18.40 18.30
N THR A 254 10.37 19.00 18.25
CA THR A 254 9.92 19.97 19.26
C THR A 254 8.89 19.40 20.24
N GLY A 255 8.33 18.21 19.97
CA GLY A 255 7.18 17.67 20.71
C GLY A 255 5.95 18.57 20.69
N SER A 256 5.95 19.60 19.83
CA SER A 256 5.01 20.71 19.85
C SER A 256 4.27 20.76 18.52
N GLY A 257 3.06 20.22 18.54
CA GLY A 257 2.12 20.30 17.45
C GLY A 257 0.83 19.65 17.91
N THR A 258 -0.21 20.44 18.04
CA THR A 258 -1.53 19.90 18.38
C THR A 258 -2.09 19.27 17.12
N VAL A 259 -2.34 17.96 17.14
CA VAL A 259 -3.19 17.33 16.13
C VAL A 259 -4.55 18.02 16.23
N THR A 260 -4.99 18.65 15.15
CA THR A 260 -6.31 19.32 15.09
C THR A 260 -7.32 18.53 14.27
N GLY A 261 -6.88 17.44 13.63
CA GLY A 261 -7.73 16.55 12.88
C GLY A 261 -6.97 15.42 12.18
N TRP A 262 -7.71 14.66 11.38
CA TRP A 262 -7.23 13.48 10.68
C TRP A 262 -7.66 13.53 9.22
N ASN A 263 -6.78 13.09 8.33
CA ASN A 263 -6.98 13.03 6.89
C ASN A 263 -6.85 11.57 6.39
N GLY A 264 -7.85 11.11 5.65
CA GLY A 264 -7.93 9.74 5.12
C GLY A 264 -7.43 9.61 3.68
N GLY A 265 -6.93 10.68 3.07
CA GLY A 265 -6.55 10.73 1.65
C GLY A 265 -5.16 10.16 1.35
N LYS A 266 -4.47 9.55 2.31
CA LYS A 266 -3.13 8.98 2.11
C LYS A 266 -3.14 7.93 1.00
N SER A 267 -2.27 8.08 0.00
CA SER A 267 -2.05 7.09 -1.07
C SER A 267 -3.33 6.64 -1.80
N THR A 268 -4.37 7.49 -1.85
CA THR A 268 -5.68 7.17 -2.47
C THR A 268 -5.73 7.45 -3.96
N ILE A 269 -4.71 8.10 -4.54
CA ILE A 269 -4.65 8.42 -5.97
C ILE A 269 -3.33 7.92 -6.53
N TRP A 270 -3.31 6.70 -7.06
CA TRP A 270 -2.09 6.07 -7.57
C TRP A 270 -1.47 6.82 -8.75
N LEU A 271 -2.29 7.52 -9.53
CA LEU A 271 -1.85 8.29 -10.70
C LEU A 271 -1.01 9.51 -10.30
N ARG A 272 -1.11 9.99 -9.06
CA ARG A 272 -0.35 11.16 -8.56
C ARG A 272 0.87 10.76 -7.73
N GLY A 273 1.95 11.51 -7.91
CA GLY A 273 3.19 11.38 -7.15
C GLY A 273 3.28 12.39 -6.01
N SER A 274 3.32 13.69 -6.35
CA SER A 274 3.69 14.73 -5.39
C SER A 274 2.57 15.19 -4.48
N SER A 275 1.32 15.13 -4.93
CA SER A 275 0.16 15.52 -4.11
C SER A 275 0.12 14.82 -2.75
N PRO A 276 -0.58 15.37 -1.74
CA PRO A 276 -0.84 14.70 -0.46
C PRO A 276 -1.35 13.27 -0.56
N ASN A 277 -2.11 13.00 -1.62
CA ASN A 277 -2.79 11.74 -1.88
C ASN A 277 -1.96 10.77 -2.72
N GLY A 278 -0.81 11.23 -3.23
CA GLY A 278 0.05 10.48 -4.13
C GLY A 278 1.03 9.52 -3.46
N LEU A 279 1.83 8.85 -4.30
CA LEU A 279 2.65 7.68 -3.95
C LEU A 279 4.16 7.93 -3.84
N VAL A 280 4.56 9.16 -3.49
CA VAL A 280 5.96 9.51 -3.24
C VAL A 280 6.10 10.03 -1.82
N LEU A 281 6.86 9.33 -0.96
CA LEU A 281 6.86 9.53 0.49
C LEU A 281 8.25 9.91 1.03
N ALA A 282 8.28 10.84 1.98
CA ALA A 282 9.41 11.07 2.87
C ALA A 282 9.20 10.31 4.19
N LEU A 283 10.20 9.54 4.64
CA LEU A 283 10.03 8.56 5.71
C LEU A 283 10.95 8.79 6.93
N PRO A 284 10.78 9.88 7.71
CA PRO A 284 11.59 10.15 8.89
C PRO A 284 11.28 9.22 10.07
N LEU A 285 10.19 8.46 10.01
CA LEU A 285 9.80 7.48 11.04
C LEU A 285 10.15 6.07 10.59
N THR A 286 10.54 5.23 11.56
CA THR A 286 10.73 3.79 11.35
C THR A 286 9.42 3.10 10.98
N PRO A 287 9.47 1.88 10.40
CA PRO A 287 8.28 1.13 10.00
C PRO A 287 7.23 1.01 11.11
N ASN A 288 5.96 1.16 10.72
CA ASN A 288 4.79 1.06 11.60
C ASN A 288 4.87 1.89 12.90
N SER A 289 5.62 3.02 12.87
CA SER A 289 5.78 3.89 14.04
C SER A 289 4.45 4.27 14.70
N LYS A 290 4.43 4.28 16.04
CA LYS A 290 3.28 4.76 16.83
C LYS A 290 3.10 6.27 16.75
N ILE A 291 4.05 6.98 16.15
CA ILE A 291 3.91 8.40 15.82
C ILE A 291 3.10 8.50 14.54
N PRO A 292 2.04 9.33 14.50
CA PRO A 292 1.28 9.61 13.29
C PRO A 292 2.14 10.08 12.12
N ASP A 293 1.72 9.66 10.93
CA ASP A 293 2.11 10.38 9.72
C ASP A 293 1.52 11.78 9.79
N PHE A 294 2.20 12.79 9.23
CA PHE A 294 1.75 14.18 9.29
C PHE A 294 1.76 14.82 7.90
N GLN A 295 0.75 15.65 7.63
CA GLN A 295 0.68 16.47 6.43
C GLN A 295 0.54 17.94 6.79
N SER A 296 1.34 18.77 6.13
CA SER A 296 1.21 20.22 6.14
C SER A 296 1.15 20.71 4.70
N ARG A 297 0.03 21.33 4.31
CA ARG A 297 -0.26 21.70 2.91
C ARG A 297 -0.07 20.46 2.00
N SER A 298 0.85 20.55 1.05
CA SER A 298 1.19 19.45 0.13
C SER A 298 2.34 18.56 0.64
N GLY A 299 3.09 18.99 1.65
CA GLY A 299 4.18 18.23 2.25
C GLY A 299 3.65 17.10 3.12
N LYS A 300 4.25 15.91 3.00
CA LYS A 300 3.85 14.70 3.74
C LYS A 300 5.08 13.94 4.21
N ALA A 301 5.06 13.55 5.48
CA ALA A 301 6.09 12.70 6.05
C ALA A 301 5.47 11.73 7.06
N GLY A 302 6.05 10.55 7.17
CA GLY A 302 5.49 9.51 8.03
C GLY A 302 6.38 8.27 8.12
N ALA A 303 5.74 7.15 8.46
CA ALA A 303 6.35 5.84 8.45
C ALA A 303 6.00 5.08 7.17
N SER A 304 6.82 4.09 6.82
CA SER A 304 6.32 2.98 6.01
C SER A 304 5.28 2.22 6.84
N ARG A 305 4.15 1.86 6.23
CA ARG A 305 2.99 1.29 6.91
C ARG A 305 2.61 -0.01 6.22
N SER A 306 2.37 -1.07 6.99
CA SER A 306 1.90 -2.35 6.47
C SER A 306 0.89 -3.01 7.43
N TYR A 307 0.13 -3.96 6.90
CA TYR A 307 -0.71 -4.86 7.70
C TYR A 307 0.01 -6.16 8.07
N HIS A 308 1.21 -6.39 7.53
CA HIS A 308 2.06 -7.48 7.95
C HIS A 308 2.49 -7.30 9.41
N THR A 309 2.54 -8.41 10.15
CA THR A 309 2.97 -8.38 11.55
C THR A 309 4.48 -8.16 11.64
N GLY A 310 4.89 -7.13 12.39
CA GLY A 310 6.27 -6.93 12.83
C GLY A 310 7.20 -6.25 11.83
N GLY A 311 6.69 -5.70 10.72
CA GLY A 311 7.53 -5.04 9.72
C GLY A 311 6.83 -4.67 8.43
N VAL A 312 7.64 -4.29 7.44
CA VAL A 312 7.24 -3.82 6.11
C VAL A 312 8.13 -4.45 5.05
N GLN A 313 7.60 -4.64 3.84
CA GLN A 313 8.41 -5.02 2.68
C GLN A 313 9.03 -3.78 2.03
N LEU A 314 10.32 -3.88 1.69
CA LEU A 314 11.08 -2.85 1.00
C LEU A 314 11.65 -3.42 -0.30
N LEU A 315 11.62 -2.62 -1.36
CA LEU A 315 12.31 -2.88 -2.61
C LEU A 315 13.54 -1.96 -2.68
N TYR A 316 14.70 -2.59 -2.88
CA TYR A 316 15.97 -1.90 -3.04
C TYR A 316 16.21 -1.55 -4.51
N ALA A 317 17.11 -0.60 -4.75
CA ALA A 317 17.44 -0.10 -6.07
C ALA A 317 18.12 -1.14 -6.97
N ASP A 318 18.61 -2.27 -6.43
CA ASP A 318 19.11 -3.42 -7.16
C ASP A 318 18.03 -4.46 -7.52
N GLY A 319 16.76 -4.20 -7.17
CA GLY A 319 15.65 -5.11 -7.38
C GLY A 319 15.48 -6.19 -6.30
N SER A 320 16.33 -6.20 -5.26
CA SER A 320 16.16 -7.07 -4.09
C SER A 320 14.97 -6.61 -3.24
N VAL A 321 14.28 -7.56 -2.58
CA VAL A 321 13.14 -7.26 -1.71
C VAL A 321 13.41 -7.88 -0.36
N HIS A 322 13.35 -7.06 0.69
CA HIS A 322 13.64 -7.47 2.05
C HIS A 322 12.51 -7.05 2.97
N PHE A 323 12.23 -7.91 3.96
CA PHE A 323 11.33 -7.55 5.05
C PHE A 323 12.13 -6.88 6.15
N THR A 324 11.76 -5.65 6.49
CA THR A 324 12.41 -4.87 7.54
C THR A 324 11.49 -4.80 8.75
N THR A 325 12.03 -5.10 9.93
CA THR A 325 11.26 -5.15 11.16
C THR A 325 10.93 -3.76 11.70
N ASP A 326 9.87 -3.66 12.50
CA ASP A 326 9.49 -2.42 13.20
C ASP A 326 10.58 -1.96 14.20
N SER A 327 11.49 -2.86 14.57
CA SER A 327 12.58 -2.65 15.53
C SER A 327 13.91 -2.25 14.90
N ILE A 328 13.95 -1.96 13.58
CA ILE A 328 15.17 -1.48 12.92
C ILE A 328 15.74 -0.26 13.64
N ASN A 329 17.07 -0.20 13.76
CA ASN A 329 17.74 0.99 14.27
C ASN A 329 17.41 2.21 13.39
N LYS A 330 17.08 3.33 14.02
CA LYS A 330 16.62 4.55 13.33
C LYS A 330 17.66 5.11 12.36
N ASP A 331 18.94 5.09 12.73
CA ASP A 331 20.02 5.60 11.88
C ASP A 331 20.21 4.69 10.66
N THR A 332 20.18 3.37 10.86
CA THR A 332 20.17 2.39 9.75
C THR A 332 19.00 2.61 8.80
N TRP A 333 17.79 2.84 9.35
CA TRP A 333 16.61 3.13 8.54
C TRP A 333 16.78 4.40 7.71
N HIS A 334 17.34 5.47 8.28
CA HIS A 334 17.56 6.73 7.58
C HIS A 334 18.65 6.63 6.51
N ALA A 335 19.68 5.83 6.77
CA ALA A 335 20.74 5.51 5.81
C ALA A 335 20.17 4.87 4.54
N LEU A 336 19.34 3.84 4.73
CA LEU A 336 18.70 3.07 3.65
C LEU A 336 17.80 3.92 2.73
N LEU A 337 17.26 5.04 3.23
CA LEU A 337 16.35 5.91 2.50
C LEU A 337 17.05 7.06 1.76
N SER A 338 18.38 7.18 1.94
CA SER A 338 19.20 8.17 1.26
C SER A 338 20.02 7.52 0.14
N ARG A 339 20.36 8.29 -0.90
CA ARG A 339 21.15 7.80 -2.04
C ARG A 339 22.66 8.11 -1.93
N ALA A 340 23.04 9.06 -1.07
CA ALA A 340 24.38 9.65 -1.07
C ALA A 340 24.86 10.12 0.33
N GLY A 341 24.44 9.44 1.40
CA GLY A 341 24.92 9.69 2.76
C GLY A 341 26.36 9.20 3.01
N ARG A 342 26.88 8.29 2.17
CA ARG A 342 28.14 7.53 2.33
C ARG A 342 28.20 6.76 3.64
N GLU A 343 27.04 6.29 4.11
CA GLU A 343 26.90 5.61 5.38
C GLU A 343 27.20 4.12 5.19
N VAL A 344 28.04 3.53 6.06
CA VAL A 344 28.32 2.08 6.03
C VAL A 344 27.17 1.40 6.77
N ILE A 345 26.31 0.74 6.01
CA ILE A 345 25.14 0.03 6.55
C ILE A 345 25.50 -1.45 6.74
N GLU A 346 25.43 -1.95 7.98
CA GLU A 346 25.30 -3.40 8.20
C GLU A 346 23.84 -3.78 7.91
N GLN A 347 23.62 -4.60 6.88
CA GLN A 347 22.27 -5.09 6.57
C GLN A 347 21.74 -5.96 7.72
N PRO A 348 20.48 -5.78 8.15
CA PRO A 348 19.87 -6.60 9.20
C PRO A 348 19.61 -8.05 8.79
#